data_AF-A0A2E3SKS4-F1
#
_entry.id   AF-A0A2E3SKS4-F1
#
_cell.length_a   1.000
_cell.length_b   1.000
_cell.length_c   1.000
_cell.angle_alpha   90.00
_cell.angle_beta   90.00
_cell.angle_gamma   90.00
#
_symmetry.space_group_name_H-M   'P 1'
#
loop_
_entity.id
_entity.type
_entity.pdbx_description
1 polymer ?
#
loop_
_entity_poly.entity_id
_entity_poly.type
_entity_poly.pdbx_seq_one_letter_code
_entity_poly.pdbx_strand_id
1 'polypeptide(L)'
;MAQRLTFKNFINGFTLLEVIISLLIITITFTAFSDIINQNLKFQENKTQSNGLLNNQINALTLVVSEPNINDLDLIRILNSQNLQKQIISQYGTFQEIEIEVFLNEGSYKIKYIK
;
A
#
# COMPACT_ATOMS: atom_id res chain seq x y z
N MET A 1 17.72 70.04 -2.64
CA MET A 1 17.53 69.35 -1.35
C MET A 1 17.42 67.86 -1.63
N ALA A 2 18.47 67.09 -1.36
CA ALA A 2 18.47 65.63 -1.54
C ALA A 2 18.28 64.97 -0.17
N GLN A 3 17.17 64.28 -0.01
CA GLN A 3 16.85 63.54 1.21
C GLN A 3 17.79 62.34 1.30
N ARG A 4 18.81 62.41 2.15
CA ARG A 4 19.67 61.27 2.46
C ARG A 4 18.81 60.21 3.15
N LEU A 5 18.60 59.08 2.49
CA LEU A 5 18.10 57.86 3.11
C LEU A 5 19.12 57.44 4.17
N THR A 6 18.85 57.79 5.42
CA THR A 6 19.57 57.24 6.56
C THR A 6 19.24 55.77 6.64
N PHE A 7 20.20 54.92 6.22
CA PHE A 7 20.19 53.51 6.56
C PHE A 7 20.16 53.41 8.09
N LYS A 8 19.00 53.05 8.62
CA LYS A 8 18.84 52.69 10.02
C LYS A 8 19.72 51.48 10.25
N ASN A 9 20.84 51.68 10.94
CA ASN A 9 21.76 50.61 11.29
C ASN A 9 20.95 49.48 11.94
N PHE A 10 20.93 48.30 11.30
CA PHE A 10 20.50 47.06 11.91
C PHE A 10 21.56 46.68 12.98
N ILE A 11 21.51 47.35 14.14
CA ILE A 11 22.39 47.08 15.28
C ILE A 11 21.69 46.03 16.14
N ASN A 12 21.69 44.80 15.66
CA ASN A 12 21.55 43.56 16.43
C ASN A 12 21.94 42.44 15.47
N GLY A 13 23.24 42.18 15.38
CA GLY A 13 23.75 41.01 14.65
C GLY A 13 23.31 39.74 15.36
N PHE A 14 23.02 38.69 14.59
CA PHE A 14 22.73 37.38 15.16
C PHE A 14 23.99 36.83 15.84
N THR A 15 23.81 36.28 17.03
CA THR A 15 24.89 35.53 17.68
C THR A 15 25.19 34.27 16.87
N LEU A 16 26.44 33.79 16.91
CA LEU A 16 26.83 32.55 16.24
C LEU A 16 25.94 31.37 16.67
N LEU A 17 25.54 31.37 17.95
CA LEU A 17 24.67 30.35 18.53
C LEU A 17 23.26 30.40 17.95
N GLU A 18 22.66 31.58 17.77
CA GLU A 18 21.35 31.74 17.12
C GLU A 18 21.37 31.27 15.66
N VAL A 19 22.46 31.56 14.94
CA VAL A 19 22.62 31.08 13.55
C VAL A 19 22.72 29.56 13.51
N ILE A 20 23.51 28.95 14.38
CA ILE A 20 23.66 27.49 14.47
C ILE A 20 22.34 26.82 14.82
N ILE A 21 21.61 27.34 15.82
CA ILE A 21 20.30 26.80 16.22
C ILE A 21 19.32 26.93 15.06
N SER A 22 19.30 28.06 14.35
CA SER A 22 18.40 28.26 13.22
C SER A 22 18.69 27.28 12.09
N LEU A 23 19.96 27.06 11.74
CA LEU A 23 20.35 26.06 10.75
C LEU A 23 19.98 24.64 11.18
N LEU A 24 20.15 24.33 12.47
CA LEU A 24 19.82 23.02 13.02
C LEU A 24 18.31 22.77 12.92
N ILE A 25 17.49 23.75 13.31
CA ILE A 25 16.02 23.68 13.21
C ILE A 25 15.62 23.46 11.75
N ILE A 26 16.12 24.28 10.81
CA ILE A 26 15.81 24.14 9.39
C ILE A 26 16.15 22.74 8.88
N THR A 27 17.31 22.22 9.25
CA THR A 27 17.78 20.89 8.81
C THR A 27 16.90 19.77 9.35
N ILE A 28 16.58 19.79 10.65
CA ILE A 28 15.73 18.79 11.30
C ILE A 28 14.32 18.85 10.73
N THR A 29 13.74 20.04 10.59
CA THR A 29 12.40 20.23 10.04
C THR A 29 12.34 19.74 8.59
N PHE A 30 13.32 20.07 7.76
CA PHE A 30 13.35 19.62 6.36
C PHE A 30 13.45 18.09 6.25
N THR A 31 14.30 17.47 7.06
CA THR A 31 14.47 16.02 7.09
C THR A 31 13.20 15.32 7.55
N ALA A 32 12.64 15.75 8.69
CA ALA A 32 11.42 15.18 9.24
C ALA A 32 10.23 15.29 8.27
N PHE A 33 10.09 16.42 7.57
CA PHE A 33 9.02 16.61 6.60
C PHE A 33 9.20 15.69 5.38
N SER A 34 10.43 15.55 4.89
CA SER A 34 10.77 14.64 3.78
C SER A 34 10.48 13.18 4.14
N ASP A 35 10.81 12.76 5.37
CA ASP A 35 10.53 11.41 5.85
C ASP A 35 9.02 11.14 5.95
N ILE A 36 8.23 12.09 6.45
CA ILE A 36 6.77 11.97 6.53
C ILE A 36 6.16 11.83 5.12
N ILE A 37 6.62 12.62 4.14
CA ILE A 37 6.16 12.51 2.75
C ILE A 37 6.48 11.12 2.19
N ASN A 38 7.72 10.64 2.36
CA ASN A 38 8.13 9.33 1.88
C ASN A 38 7.34 8.19 2.52
N GLN A 39 7.04 8.28 3.82
CA GLN A 39 6.20 7.30 4.51
C GLN A 39 4.77 7.29 3.94
N ASN A 40 4.19 8.46 3.69
CA ASN A 40 2.85 8.55 3.10
C ASN A 40 2.79 8.02 1.67
N LEU A 41 3.82 8.27 0.85
CA LEU A 41 3.91 7.71 -0.50
C LEU A 41 3.99 6.18 -0.46
N LYS A 42 4.88 5.62 0.36
CA LYS A 42 4.99 4.16 0.55
C LYS A 42 3.68 3.55 1.05
N PHE A 43 2.98 4.23 1.96
CA PHE A 43 1.67 3.77 2.46
C PHE A 43 0.60 3.76 1.37
N GLN A 44 0.59 4.75 0.47
CA GLN A 44 -0.34 4.78 -0.66
C GLN A 44 -0.01 3.73 -1.73
N GLU A 45 1.27 3.52 -2.03
CA GLU A 45 1.72 2.43 -2.91
C GLU A 45 1.27 1.07 -2.36
N ASN A 46 1.51 0.81 -1.07
CA ASN A 46 1.10 -0.41 -0.39
C ASN A 46 -0.43 -0.60 -0.38
N LYS A 47 -1.20 0.47 -0.17
CA LYS A 47 -2.67 0.43 -0.29
C LYS A 47 -3.10 0.05 -1.70
N THR A 48 -2.45 0.57 -2.71
CA THR A 48 -2.79 0.30 -4.12
C THR A 48 -2.49 -1.15 -4.48
N GLN A 49 -1.34 -1.69 -4.07
CA GLN A 49 -1.02 -3.11 -4.23
C GLN A 49 -1.96 -4.02 -3.43
N SER A 50 -2.26 -3.67 -2.17
CA SER A 50 -3.16 -4.44 -1.31
C SER A 50 -4.60 -4.48 -1.86
N ASN A 51 -5.08 -3.37 -2.43
CA ASN A 51 -6.40 -3.32 -3.06
C ASN A 51 -6.49 -4.22 -4.30
N GLY A 52 -5.42 -4.35 -5.09
CA GLY A 52 -5.39 -5.27 -6.23
C GLY A 52 -5.55 -6.73 -5.81
N LEU A 53 -4.79 -7.15 -4.81
CA LEU A 53 -4.87 -8.51 -4.27
C LEU A 53 -6.24 -8.79 -3.62
N LEU A 54 -6.77 -7.86 -2.84
CA LEU A 54 -8.10 -7.97 -2.23
C LEU A 54 -9.22 -8.03 -3.28
N ASN A 55 -9.17 -7.20 -4.32
CA ASN A 55 -10.15 -7.23 -5.40
C ASN A 55 -10.10 -8.56 -6.16
N ASN A 56 -8.91 -9.10 -6.42
CA ASN A 56 -8.76 -10.40 -7.08
C ASN A 56 -9.28 -11.54 -6.20
N GLN A 57 -9.05 -11.48 -4.88
CA GLN A 57 -9.62 -12.43 -3.92
C GLN A 57 -11.15 -12.38 -3.89
N ILE A 58 -11.73 -11.18 -3.82
CA ILE A 58 -13.19 -10.99 -3.83
C ILE A 58 -13.78 -11.51 -5.14
N ASN A 59 -13.21 -11.14 -6.28
CA ASN A 59 -13.68 -11.58 -7.60
C ASN A 59 -13.64 -13.12 -7.71
N ALA A 60 -12.55 -13.75 -7.28
CA ALA A 60 -12.41 -15.20 -7.27
C ALA A 60 -13.42 -15.87 -6.34
N LEU A 61 -13.65 -15.34 -5.14
CA LEU A 61 -14.68 -15.85 -4.22
C LEU A 61 -16.07 -15.73 -4.84
N THR A 62 -16.40 -14.58 -5.44
CA THR A 62 -17.68 -14.36 -6.12
C THR A 62 -17.90 -15.35 -7.26
N LEU A 63 -16.88 -15.60 -8.10
CA LEU A 63 -16.95 -16.56 -9.20
C LEU A 63 -17.22 -17.98 -8.69
N VAL A 64 -16.47 -18.42 -7.69
CA VAL A 64 -16.54 -19.79 -7.16
C VAL A 64 -17.85 -20.05 -6.40
N VAL A 65 -18.41 -19.02 -5.76
CA VAL A 65 -19.74 -19.10 -5.12
C VAL A 65 -20.86 -19.07 -6.15
N SER A 66 -20.74 -18.25 -7.21
CA SER A 66 -21.79 -18.10 -8.23
C SER A 66 -21.86 -19.29 -9.17
N GLU A 67 -20.72 -19.87 -9.53
CA GLU A 67 -20.61 -21.04 -10.40
C GLU A 67 -19.74 -22.13 -9.75
N PRO A 68 -20.28 -22.93 -8.82
CA PRO A 68 -19.50 -23.90 -8.02
C PRO A 68 -19.00 -25.12 -8.81
N ASN A 69 -19.26 -25.18 -10.12
CA ASN A 69 -18.78 -26.20 -11.06
C ASN A 69 -17.88 -25.60 -12.17
N ILE A 70 -17.45 -24.34 -12.04
CA ILE A 70 -16.55 -23.71 -13.00
C ILE A 70 -15.23 -24.51 -13.12
N ASN A 71 -14.77 -24.69 -14.36
CA ASN A 71 -13.56 -25.45 -14.66
C ASN A 71 -12.31 -24.69 -14.19
N ASP A 72 -11.28 -25.42 -13.76
CA ASP A 72 -10.03 -24.85 -13.27
C ASP A 72 -9.32 -24.02 -14.35
N LEU A 73 -9.41 -24.45 -15.61
CA LEU A 73 -8.86 -23.71 -16.75
C LEU A 73 -9.55 -22.35 -16.97
N ASP A 74 -10.87 -22.30 -16.75
CA ASP A 74 -11.64 -21.06 -16.89
C ASP A 74 -11.36 -20.11 -15.72
N LEU A 75 -11.24 -20.64 -14.49
CA LEU A 75 -10.80 -19.88 -13.32
C LEU A 75 -9.40 -19.28 -13.51
N ILE A 76 -8.44 -20.06 -14.01
CA ILE A 76 -7.08 -19.60 -14.29
C ILE A 76 -7.10 -18.44 -15.30
N ARG A 77 -7.92 -18.55 -16.35
CA ARG A 77 -8.05 -17.50 -17.38
C ARG A 77 -8.71 -16.24 -16.85
N ILE A 78 -9.77 -16.36 -16.07
CA ILE A 78 -10.53 -15.22 -15.52
C ILE A 78 -9.72 -14.49 -14.43
N LEU A 79 -8.97 -15.24 -13.62
CA LEU A 79 -8.14 -14.71 -12.54
C LEU A 79 -6.72 -14.33 -12.97
N ASN A 80 -6.38 -14.54 -14.25
CA ASN A 80 -5.05 -14.33 -14.81
C ASN A 80 -3.94 -14.95 -13.94
N SER A 81 -4.18 -16.18 -13.44
CA SER A 81 -3.25 -16.90 -12.58
C SER A 81 -2.34 -17.82 -13.41
N GLN A 82 -1.19 -18.20 -12.86
CA GLN A 82 -0.32 -19.20 -13.50
C GLN A 82 -0.77 -20.62 -13.20
N ASN A 83 -1.25 -20.83 -11.97
CA ASN A 83 -1.64 -22.12 -11.46
C ASN A 83 -2.69 -21.96 -10.35
N LEU A 84 -3.45 -23.02 -10.12
CA LEU A 84 -4.51 -23.09 -9.12
C LEU A 84 -4.50 -24.48 -8.48
N GLN A 85 -4.49 -24.52 -7.16
CA GLN A 85 -4.55 -25.76 -6.38
C GLN A 85 -5.84 -25.78 -5.56
N LYS A 86 -6.66 -26.83 -5.73
CA LYS A 86 -7.86 -27.06 -4.92
C LYS A 86 -7.60 -28.18 -3.92
N GLN A 87 -7.99 -27.96 -2.67
CA GLN A 87 -7.96 -28.99 -1.64
C GLN A 87 -9.23 -28.95 -0.79
N ILE A 88 -9.76 -30.11 -0.41
CA ILE A 88 -10.86 -30.20 0.55
C ILE A 88 -10.26 -30.13 1.95
N ILE A 89 -10.62 -29.10 2.72
CA ILE A 89 -10.10 -28.89 4.08
C ILE A 89 -10.90 -29.69 5.09
N SER A 90 -12.22 -29.70 4.92
CA SER A 90 -13.12 -30.35 5.87
C SER A 90 -14.40 -30.79 5.18
N GLN A 91 -15.04 -31.83 5.71
CA GLN A 91 -16.33 -32.32 5.23
C GLN A 91 -17.24 -32.59 6.42
N TYR A 92 -18.38 -31.89 6.44
CA TYR A 92 -19.42 -32.04 7.46
C TYR A 92 -20.73 -32.48 6.79
N GLY A 93 -20.95 -33.81 6.74
CA GLY A 93 -22.10 -34.38 6.05
C GLY A 93 -22.07 -34.10 4.55
N THR A 94 -23.08 -33.38 4.04
CA THR A 94 -23.16 -32.95 2.64
C THR A 94 -22.33 -31.72 2.32
N PHE A 95 -21.86 -30.99 3.34
CA PHE A 95 -21.09 -29.78 3.16
C PHE A 95 -19.60 -30.08 3.04
N GLN A 96 -18.95 -29.50 2.04
CA GLN A 96 -17.51 -29.61 1.81
C GLN A 96 -16.89 -28.21 1.89
N GLU A 97 -15.95 -28.02 2.81
CA GLU A 97 -15.09 -26.85 2.84
C GLU A 97 -13.91 -27.07 1.89
N ILE A 98 -13.80 -26.21 0.89
CA ILE A 98 -12.80 -26.31 -0.17
C ILE A 98 -11.89 -25.06 -0.08
N GLU A 99 -10.58 -25.28 -0.01
CA GLU A 99 -9.56 -24.25 -0.23
C GLU A 99 -9.15 -24.22 -1.69
N ILE A 100 -9.04 -23.02 -2.23
CA ILE A 100 -8.41 -22.74 -3.51
C ILE A 100 -7.22 -21.85 -3.24
N GLU A 101 -6.02 -22.32 -3.57
CA GLU A 101 -4.80 -21.52 -3.61
C GLU A 101 -4.54 -21.10 -5.06
N VAL A 102 -4.49 -19.78 -5.29
CA VAL A 102 -4.26 -19.17 -6.60
C VAL A 102 -2.85 -18.56 -6.60
N PHE A 103 -2.02 -18.98 -7.57
CA PHE A 103 -0.66 -18.47 -7.73
C PHE A 103 -0.62 -17.37 -8.81
N LEU A 104 -0.22 -16.17 -8.40
CA LEU A 104 0.03 -15.02 -9.27
C LEU A 104 1.55 -14.77 -9.39
N ASN A 105 1.95 -13.93 -10.35
CA ASN A 105 3.36 -13.51 -10.53
C ASN A 105 3.94 -12.84 -9.28
N GLU A 106 3.11 -12.14 -8.50
CA GLU A 106 3.52 -11.29 -7.37
C GLU A 106 3.24 -11.93 -5.99
N GLY A 107 2.70 -13.15 -5.94
CA GLY A 107 2.37 -13.86 -4.71
C GLY A 107 1.28 -14.92 -4.87
N SER A 108 0.87 -15.59 -3.78
CA SER A 108 -0.30 -16.47 -3.78
C SER A 108 -1.38 -15.94 -2.84
N TYR A 109 -2.64 -16.28 -3.12
CA TYR A 109 -3.74 -16.05 -2.20
C TYR A 109 -4.62 -17.29 -2.06
N LYS A 110 -5.22 -17.44 -0.89
CA LYS A 110 -6.08 -18.58 -0.53
C LYS A 110 -7.51 -18.13 -0.35
N ILE A 111 -8.44 -18.88 -0.92
CA ILE A 111 -9.87 -18.66 -0.79
C ILE A 111 -10.49 -19.92 -0.24
N LYS A 112 -11.37 -19.77 0.74
CA LYS A 112 -12.15 -20.87 1.30
C LYS A 112 -13.62 -20.64 1.01
N TYR A 113 -14.29 -21.69 0.57
CA TYR A 113 -15.74 -21.66 0.39
C TYR A 113 -16.34 -23.01 0.79
N ILE A 114 -17.59 -22.98 1.20
CA ILE A 114 -18.34 -24.18 1.58
C ILE A 114 -19.32 -24.47 0.44
N LYS A 115 -19.27 -25.69 -0.07
CA LYS A 115 -20.19 -26.24 -1.08
C LYS A 115 -21.14 -27.23 -0.44
#